data_AF-A0A947PZF7-F1
#
_entry.id   AF-A0A947PZF7-F1
#
_cell.length_a   1.000
_cell.length_b   1.000
_cell.length_c   1.000
_cell.angle_alpha   90.00
_cell.angle_beta   90.00
_cell.angle_gamma   90.00
#
_symmetry.space_group_name_H-M   'P 1'
#
loop_
_entity.id
_entity.type
_entity.pdbx_description
1 polymer ?
#
loop_
_entity_poly.entity_id
_entity_poly.type
_entity_poly.pdbx_seq_one_letter_code
_entity_poly.pdbx_strand_id
1 'polypeptide(L)'
;MTDETRVRAEMQERFEYLASQSTPPRVITRYDAAYVAEALRRLSALEGEREGWKTIDSAPRDGTHILIAFGQDHVSVGSYHRNDDDLHPWKFMDSQGEGLPILNGARDDQYGPSKWRPLPSAPDGEGK
;
A
#
# COMPACT_ATOMS: atom_id res chain seq x y z
N MET A 1 1.79 -2.24 53.15
CA MET A 1 1.38 -3.36 52.27
C MET A 1 0.26 -2.84 51.39
N THR A 2 0.61 -2.30 50.23
CA THR A 2 -0.32 -1.60 49.33
C THR A 2 -0.94 -2.57 48.34
N ASP A 3 -2.18 -2.96 48.63
CA ASP A 3 -3.37 -2.79 47.79
C ASP A 3 -3.39 -3.26 46.31
N GLU A 4 -2.49 -4.14 45.88
CA GLU A 4 -2.54 -4.70 44.51
C GLU A 4 -3.85 -5.46 44.22
N THR A 5 -4.39 -6.15 45.24
CA THR A 5 -5.66 -6.88 45.11
C THR A 5 -6.83 -5.94 44.85
N ARG A 6 -6.83 -4.74 45.44
CA ARG A 6 -7.91 -3.76 45.22
C ARG A 6 -7.79 -3.06 43.88
N VAL A 7 -6.58 -2.73 43.45
CA VAL A 7 -6.36 -2.18 42.10
C VAL A 7 -6.80 -3.18 41.03
N ARG A 8 -6.54 -4.48 41.22
CA ARG A 8 -6.98 -5.52 40.28
C ARG A 8 -8.50 -5.67 40.25
N ALA A 9 -9.16 -5.60 41.40
CA ALA A 9 -10.62 -5.65 41.48
C ALA A 9 -11.26 -4.41 40.81
N GLU A 10 -10.76 -3.21 41.08
CA GLU A 10 -11.23 -1.97 40.44
C GLU A 10 -11.02 -1.97 38.92
N MET A 11 -9.90 -2.53 38.44
CA MET A 11 -9.66 -2.68 37.00
C MET A 11 -10.60 -3.68 36.34
N GLN A 12 -10.89 -4.79 37.01
CA GLN A 12 -11.82 -5.80 36.51
C GLN A 12 -13.24 -5.25 36.41
N GLU A 13 -13.71 -4.56 37.45
CA GLU A 13 -15.05 -3.96 37.49
C GLU A 13 -15.21 -2.85 36.44
N ARG A 14 -14.15 -2.04 36.25
CA ARG A 14 -14.12 -1.03 35.19
C ARG A 14 -14.10 -1.64 33.79
N PHE A 15 -13.42 -2.76 33.60
CA PHE A 15 -13.42 -3.49 32.33
C PHE A 15 -14.81 -4.05 32.01
N GLU A 16 -15.48 -4.63 32.99
CA GLU A 16 -16.84 -5.17 32.84
C GLU A 16 -17.87 -4.05 32.59
N TYR A 17 -17.75 -2.92 33.28
CA TYR A 17 -18.56 -1.73 33.01
C TYR A 17 -18.37 -1.24 31.58
N LEU A 18 -17.13 -1.07 31.11
CA LEU A 18 -16.85 -0.65 29.74
C LEU A 18 -17.34 -1.67 28.69
N ALA A 19 -17.22 -2.97 28.97
CA ALA A 19 -17.75 -4.02 28.12
C ALA A 19 -19.29 -3.97 28.05
N SER A 20 -19.97 -3.64 29.15
CA SER A 20 -21.44 -3.50 29.19
C SER A 20 -21.97 -2.26 28.48
N GLN A 21 -21.17 -1.19 28.39
CA GLN A 21 -21.51 0.06 27.67
C GLN A 21 -21.19 -0.04 26.17
N SER A 22 -20.36 -1.00 25.77
CA SER A 22 -20.07 -1.26 24.36
C SER A 22 -21.27 -1.95 23.72
N THR A 23 -21.99 -1.24 22.86
CA THR A 23 -23.04 -1.85 22.03
C THR A 23 -22.39 -3.02 21.28
N PRO A 24 -22.91 -4.27 21.36
CA PRO A 24 -22.29 -5.37 20.65
C PRO A 24 -22.20 -4.96 19.18
N PRO A 25 -21.06 -5.17 18.51
CA PRO A 25 -20.97 -4.88 17.09
C PRO A 25 -22.12 -5.65 16.43
N ARG A 26 -23.04 -4.92 15.78
CA ARG A 26 -24.03 -5.55 14.91
C ARG A 26 -23.26 -6.52 14.04
N VAL A 27 -23.55 -7.80 14.16
CA VAL A 27 -22.97 -8.81 13.27
C VAL A 27 -23.48 -8.45 11.87
N ILE A 28 -22.67 -7.71 11.10
CA ILE A 28 -22.92 -7.43 9.70
C ILE A 28 -22.63 -8.76 8.98
N THR A 29 -23.65 -9.59 8.84
CA THR A 29 -23.50 -10.97 8.35
C THR A 29 -23.17 -11.08 6.86
N ARG A 30 -23.15 -9.98 6.09
CA ARG A 30 -22.53 -9.92 4.76
C ARG A 30 -22.09 -8.50 4.48
N TYR A 31 -20.79 -8.25 4.45
CA TYR A 31 -20.30 -7.09 3.73
C TYR A 31 -20.54 -7.33 2.24
N ASP A 32 -21.21 -6.39 1.56
CA ASP A 32 -21.25 -6.38 0.11
C ASP A 32 -19.81 -6.39 -0.41
N ALA A 33 -19.51 -7.24 -1.41
CA ALA A 33 -18.19 -7.32 -2.01
C ALA A 33 -17.70 -5.94 -2.50
N ALA A 34 -18.61 -5.08 -2.95
CA ALA A 34 -18.29 -3.70 -3.32
C ALA A 34 -17.84 -2.86 -2.10
N TYR A 35 -18.47 -3.05 -0.95
CA TYR A 35 -18.09 -2.38 0.29
C TYR A 35 -16.75 -2.90 0.83
N VAL A 36 -16.50 -4.21 0.76
CA VAL A 36 -15.19 -4.79 1.13
C VAL A 36 -14.10 -4.28 0.20
N ALA A 37 -14.34 -4.28 -1.11
CA ALA A 37 -13.38 -3.77 -2.09
C ALA A 37 -13.05 -2.29 -1.86
N GLU A 38 -14.07 -1.47 -1.58
CA GLU A 38 -13.88 -0.05 -1.28
C GLU A 38 -13.17 0.17 0.06
N ALA A 39 -13.50 -0.60 1.10
CA ALA A 39 -12.84 -0.52 2.39
C ALA A 39 -11.36 -0.95 2.29
N LEU A 40 -11.06 -1.99 1.52
CA LEU A 40 -9.69 -2.42 1.23
C LEU A 40 -8.94 -1.39 0.38
N ARG A 41 -9.60 -0.75 -0.60
CA ARG A 41 -9.03 0.35 -1.39
C ARG A 41 -8.67 1.53 -0.50
N ARG A 42 -9.54 1.90 0.45
CA ARG A 42 -9.31 2.98 1.43
C ARG A 42 -8.21 2.63 2.42
N LEU A 43 -8.18 1.40 2.93
CA LEU A 43 -7.11 0.93 3.81
C LEU A 43 -5.76 0.88 3.09
N SER A 44 -5.71 0.39 1.85
CA SER A 44 -4.50 0.43 1.01
C SER A 44 -4.07 1.86 0.65
N ALA A 45 -5.02 2.79 0.50
CA ALA A 45 -4.72 4.21 0.31
C ALA A 45 -4.11 4.83 1.58
N LEU A 46 -4.68 4.52 2.76
CA LEU A 46 -4.17 4.97 4.07
C LEU A 46 -2.79 4.35 4.40
N GLU A 47 -2.53 3.12 3.95
CA GLU A 47 -1.20 2.48 4.07
C GLU A 47 -0.21 2.98 3.00
N GLY A 48 -0.69 3.57 1.89
CA GLY A 48 0.13 4.27 0.89
C GLY A 48 0.69 5.59 1.40
N GLU A 49 -0.04 6.28 2.28
CA GLU A 49 0.38 7.53 2.91
C GLU A 49 1.60 7.40 3.84
N ARG A 50 2.11 6.19 4.07
CA ARG A 50 3.29 5.99 4.93
C ARG A 50 4.58 6.64 4.42
N GLU A 51 4.73 6.98 3.14
CA GLU A 51 6.03 7.51 2.63
C GLU A 51 5.94 8.10 1.19
N GLY A 52 4.83 8.76 0.86
CA GLY A 52 4.62 9.37 -0.47
C GLY A 52 4.28 8.38 -1.59
N TRP A 53 3.97 7.13 -1.26
CA TRP A 53 3.47 6.13 -2.19
C TRP A 53 1.97 6.32 -2.45
N LYS A 54 1.59 6.26 -3.72
CA LYS A 54 0.20 6.39 -4.19
C LYS A 54 -0.24 5.08 -4.83
N THR A 55 -1.56 4.85 -4.93
CA THR A 55 -2.09 3.68 -5.63
C THR A 55 -1.76 3.74 -7.11
N ILE A 56 -1.42 2.59 -7.72
CA ILE A 56 -1.02 2.52 -9.14
C ILE A 56 -2.09 3.09 -10.09
N ASP A 57 -3.38 2.99 -9.73
CA ASP A 57 -4.50 3.56 -10.49
C ASP A 57 -4.32 5.05 -10.80
N SER A 58 -3.63 5.78 -9.91
CA SER A 58 -3.38 7.22 -10.02
C SER A 58 -2.06 7.59 -10.70
N ALA A 59 -1.31 6.61 -11.18
CA ALA A 59 -0.02 6.82 -11.82
C ALA A 59 -0.16 7.53 -13.17
N PRO A 60 0.84 8.32 -13.59
CA PRO A 60 0.87 8.89 -14.93
C PRO A 60 0.93 7.78 -15.99
N ARG A 61 0.14 7.93 -17.07
CA ARG A 61 0.00 6.97 -18.18
C ARG A 61 0.52 7.53 -19.50
N ASP A 62 1.37 8.55 -19.42
CA ASP A 62 1.90 9.34 -20.53
C ASP A 62 3.37 9.02 -20.85
N GLY A 63 3.89 7.91 -20.31
CA GLY A 63 5.30 7.52 -20.44
C GLY A 63 6.24 8.18 -19.42
N THR A 64 5.72 8.98 -18.46
CA THR A 64 6.54 9.53 -17.37
C THR A 64 7.23 8.42 -16.57
N HIS A 65 8.53 8.60 -16.30
CA HIS A 65 9.30 7.69 -15.45
C HIS A 65 8.98 7.92 -13.98
N ILE A 66 8.62 6.84 -13.29
CA ILE A 66 8.23 6.82 -11.88
C ILE A 66 8.87 5.63 -11.19
N LEU A 67 8.84 5.62 -9.86
CA LEU A 67 9.07 4.41 -9.10
C LEU A 67 7.76 3.63 -9.03
N ILE A 68 7.81 2.34 -9.35
CA ILE A 68 6.70 1.40 -9.22
C ILE A 68 7.08 0.33 -8.19
N ALA A 69 6.10 -0.13 -7.42
CA ALA A 69 6.28 -1.21 -6.46
C ALA A 69 5.37 -2.40 -6.78
N PHE A 70 5.91 -3.61 -6.70
CA PHE A 70 5.16 -4.86 -6.82
C PHE A 70 5.02 -5.49 -5.45
N GLY A 71 3.82 -5.44 -4.86
CA GLY A 71 3.59 -5.98 -3.52
C GLY A 71 4.45 -5.29 -2.45
N GLN A 72 5.09 -6.07 -1.57
CA GLN A 72 5.86 -5.55 -0.44
C GLN A 72 7.36 -5.34 -0.70
N ASP A 73 7.97 -6.07 -1.65
CA ASP A 73 9.43 -6.24 -1.62
C ASP A 73 10.18 -5.85 -2.91
N HIS A 74 9.48 -5.46 -3.99
CA HIS A 74 10.15 -5.13 -5.25
C HIS A 74 9.80 -3.73 -5.73
N VAL A 75 10.82 -2.89 -5.93
CA VAL A 75 10.70 -1.52 -6.45
C VAL A 75 11.58 -1.37 -7.68
N SER A 76 11.01 -0.83 -8.75
CA SER A 76 11.70 -0.58 -10.01
C SER A 76 11.42 0.83 -10.52
N VAL A 77 12.32 1.35 -11.37
CA VAL A 77 12.00 2.48 -12.24
C VAL A 77 11.21 1.95 -13.43
N GLY A 78 10.07 2.58 -13.74
CA GLY A 78 9.24 2.18 -14.87
C GLY A 78 8.40 3.32 -15.45
N SER A 79 7.73 3.02 -16.55
CA SER A 79 6.89 3.92 -17.34
C SER A 79 5.78 3.15 -18.05
N TYR A 80 4.70 3.84 -18.42
CA TYR A 80 3.53 3.24 -19.08
C TYR A 80 3.57 3.45 -20.60
N HIS A 81 3.52 2.36 -21.36
CA HIS A 81 3.63 2.31 -22.81
C HIS A 81 2.60 1.36 -23.43
N ARG A 82 1.34 1.79 -23.45
CA ARG A 82 0.24 0.95 -23.98
C ARG A 82 0.44 0.56 -25.44
N ASN A 83 0.92 1.48 -26.27
CA ASN A 83 1.05 1.26 -27.71
C ASN A 83 2.15 0.27 -28.09
N ASP A 84 3.08 -0.02 -27.18
CA ASP A 84 4.20 -0.93 -27.44
C ASP A 84 3.84 -2.38 -27.13
N ASP A 85 2.99 -2.59 -26.11
CA ASP A 85 2.53 -3.90 -25.67
C ASP A 85 1.24 -3.75 -24.84
N ASP A 86 0.10 -4.05 -25.46
CA ASP A 86 -1.21 -3.96 -24.80
C ASP A 86 -1.37 -4.92 -23.62
N LEU A 87 -0.63 -6.03 -23.59
CA LEU A 87 -0.70 -7.01 -22.51
C LEU A 87 0.18 -6.62 -21.32
N HIS A 88 1.32 -5.97 -21.59
CA HIS A 88 2.28 -5.57 -20.56
C HIS A 88 2.70 -4.10 -20.72
N PRO A 89 1.77 -3.15 -20.52
CA PRO A 89 2.02 -1.75 -20.79
C PRO A 89 2.97 -1.10 -19.78
N TRP A 90 3.15 -1.66 -18.58
CA TRP A 90 4.17 -1.18 -17.65
C TRP A 90 5.54 -1.71 -18.04
N LYS A 91 6.45 -0.84 -18.49
CA LYS A 91 7.85 -1.18 -18.80
C LYS A 91 8.74 -0.76 -17.65
N PHE A 92 9.64 -1.64 -17.22
CA PHE A 92 10.48 -1.36 -16.06
C PHE A 92 11.82 -2.08 -16.12
N MET A 93 12.79 -1.51 -15.42
CA MET A 93 14.09 -2.16 -15.23
C MET A 93 14.00 -3.19 -14.11
N ASP A 94 14.30 -4.43 -14.44
CA ASP A 94 14.41 -5.54 -13.52
C ASP A 94 15.88 -5.97 -13.41
N SER A 95 16.35 -6.21 -12.19
CA SER A 95 17.66 -6.77 -11.91
C SER A 95 17.48 -8.11 -11.20
N GLN A 96 17.33 -9.17 -11.98
CA GLN A 96 17.32 -10.54 -11.48
C GLN A 96 18.76 -10.93 -11.08
N GLY A 97 19.18 -10.60 -9.86
CA GLY A 97 20.49 -11.01 -9.30
C GLY A 97 21.72 -10.33 -9.92
N GLU A 98 22.84 -11.06 -10.04
CA GLU A 98 24.13 -10.55 -10.59
C GLU A 98 24.13 -10.34 -12.13
N GLY A 99 22.96 -10.39 -12.78
CA GLY A 99 22.82 -10.18 -14.21
C GLY A 99 22.81 -8.70 -14.62
N LEU A 100 22.95 -8.45 -15.93
CA LEU A 100 22.71 -7.12 -16.48
C LEU A 100 21.23 -6.73 -16.27
N PRO A 101 20.94 -5.45 -16.00
CA PRO A 101 19.57 -4.96 -15.95
C PRO A 101 18.82 -5.29 -17.26
N ILE A 102 17.65 -5.91 -17.14
CA ILE A 102 16.79 -6.24 -18.27
C ILE A 102 15.56 -5.34 -18.28
N LEU A 103 15.09 -4.99 -19.47
CA LEU A 103 13.80 -4.32 -19.65
C LEU A 103 12.69 -5.38 -19.62
N ASN A 104 11.77 -5.27 -18.67
CA ASN A 104 10.66 -6.19 -18.49
C ASN A 104 9.30 -5.49 -18.66
N GLY A 105 8.24 -6.27 -18.79
CA GLY A 105 6.86 -5.81 -18.95
C GLY A 105 5.94 -6.37 -17.85
N ALA A 106 5.02 -5.56 -17.35
CA ALA A 106 3.97 -5.99 -16.43
C ALA A 106 2.57 -5.58 -16.87
N ARG A 107 1.60 -6.39 -16.47
CA ARG A 107 0.17 -6.17 -16.70
C ARG A 107 -0.32 -4.94 -15.95
N ASP A 108 -1.41 -4.36 -16.42
CA ASP A 108 -2.09 -3.22 -15.79
C ASP A 108 -3.34 -3.69 -15.03
N ASP A 109 -3.13 -4.67 -14.16
CA ASP A 109 -4.15 -5.28 -13.32
C ASP A 109 -3.55 -5.76 -11.99
N GLN A 110 -4.26 -6.60 -11.23
CA GLN A 110 -3.83 -7.13 -9.94
C GLN A 110 -2.51 -7.94 -9.98
N TYR A 111 -2.03 -8.33 -11.16
CA TYR A 111 -0.74 -9.01 -11.35
C TYR A 111 0.40 -8.05 -11.70
N GLY A 112 0.11 -6.75 -11.77
CA GLY A 112 1.04 -5.67 -12.06
C GLY A 112 1.59 -4.95 -10.83
N PRO A 113 2.22 -3.78 -11.02
CA PRO A 113 2.62 -2.93 -9.90
C PRO A 113 1.39 -2.46 -9.10
N SER A 114 1.51 -2.36 -7.79
CA SER A 114 0.42 -2.00 -6.87
C SER A 114 0.49 -0.54 -6.40
N LYS A 115 1.69 0.05 -6.35
CA LYS A 115 1.92 1.43 -5.90
C LYS A 115 2.91 2.14 -6.80
N TRP A 116 2.88 3.47 -6.76
CA TRP A 116 3.87 4.32 -7.43
C TRP A 116 4.25 5.53 -6.58
N ARG A 117 5.39 6.15 -6.93
CA ARG A 117 5.73 7.52 -6.51
C ARG A 117 6.62 8.20 -7.55
N PRO A 118 6.71 9.54 -7.56
CA PRO A 118 7.67 10.24 -8.40
C PRO A 118 9.11 9.75 -8.15
N LEU A 119 9.98 9.86 -9.16
CA LEU A 119 11.41 9.75 -8.92
C LEU A 119 11.85 10.84 -7.92
N PRO A 120 12.80 10.53 -7.01
CA PRO A 120 13.35 11.54 -6.13
C PRO A 120 14.01 12.64 -6.97
N SER A 121 13.91 13.89 -6.51
CA SER A 121 14.69 14.98 -7.10
C SER A 121 16.17 14.60 -7.08
N ALA A 122 16.92 15.01 -8.10
CA ALA A 122 18.37 14.92 -8.05
C ALA A 122 18.86 15.57 -6.74
N PRO A 123 19.87 15.00 -6.05
CA PRO A 123 20.47 15.70 -4.93
C PRO A 123 20.88 17.08 -5.41
N ASP A 124 20.54 18.11 -4.63
CA ASP A 124 20.95 19.49 -4.91
C ASP A 124 22.45 19.46 -5.18
N GLY A 125 22.84 19.73 -6.42
CA GLY A 125 24.21 19.51 -6.85
C GLY A 125 25.16 20.26 -5.92
N GLU A 126 26.11 19.55 -5.31
CA GLU A 126 27.34 20.21 -4.90
C GLU A 126 27.92 20.84 -6.16
N GLY A 127 27.91 22.17 -6.18
CA GLY A 127 28.32 22.94 -7.33
C GLY A 127 29.69 22.52 -7.82
N LYS A 128 29.80 22.37 -9.14
CA LYS A 128 30.99 22.72 -9.90
C LYS A 128 30.57 23.33 -11.23
#